data_AF-A0A661ZCM7-F1
#
_entry.id   AF-A0A661ZCM7-F1
#
_cell.length_a   1.000
_cell.length_b   1.000
_cell.length_c   1.000
_cell.angle_alpha   90.00
_cell.angle_beta   90.00
_cell.angle_gamma   90.00
#
_symmetry.space_group_name_H-M   'P 1'
#
loop_
_entity.id
_entity.type
_entity.pdbx_description
1 polymer ?
#
loop_
_entity_poly.entity_id
_entity_poly.type
_entity_poly.pdbx_seq_one_letter_code
_entity_poly.pdbx_strand_id
1 'polypeptide(L)' 'AFSYGHIGSQLMAMASMLRIPVCMHNVAEEQIFRPSSWSAFGMDKEGADYRACEAYGPLYK' A
#
# COMPACT_ATOMS: atom_id res chain seq x y z
N ALA A 1 14.65 7.42 8.14
CA ALA A 1 15.12 6.12 8.67
C ALA A 1 15.80 5.36 7.54
N PHE A 2 16.85 4.60 7.83
CA PHE A 2 17.52 3.76 6.83
C PHE A 2 17.40 2.30 7.23
N SER A 3 17.14 1.43 6.27
CA SER A 3 17.12 -0.03 6.46
C SER A 3 18.05 -0.67 5.45
N TYR A 4 18.81 -1.68 5.88
CA TYR A 4 19.63 -2.48 4.97
C TYR A 4 18.73 -3.39 4.12
N GLY A 5 19.08 -3.54 2.84
CA GLY A 5 18.35 -4.35 1.86
C GLY A 5 17.15 -3.66 1.22
N HIS A 6 16.64 -4.24 0.12
CA HIS A 6 15.49 -3.72 -0.62
C HIS A 6 14.18 -4.25 -0.01
N ILE A 7 13.72 -3.62 1.06
CA ILE A 7 12.50 -4.04 1.79
C ILE A 7 11.23 -3.28 1.38
N GLY A 8 11.26 -2.55 0.26
CA GLY A 8 10.18 -1.66 -0.16
C GLY A 8 8.83 -2.37 -0.31
N SER A 9 8.80 -3.53 -0.96
CA SER A 9 7.57 -4.32 -1.13
C SER A 9 6.97 -4.79 0.20
N GLN A 10 7.82 -5.13 1.18
CA GLN A 10 7.40 -5.53 2.52
C GLN A 10 6.78 -4.34 3.28
N LEU A 11 7.39 -3.16 3.16
CA LEU A 11 6.85 -1.94 3.75
C LEU A 11 5.51 -1.55 3.12
N MET A 12 5.35 -1.72 1.80
CA MET A 12 4.08 -1.47 1.13
C MET A 12 2.98 -2.43 1.58
N ALA A 13 3.30 -3.73 1.69
CA ALA A 13 2.35 -4.72 2.21
C ALA A 13 1.92 -4.36 3.63
N MET A 14 2.86 -4.00 4.50
CA MET A 14 2.58 -3.55 5.86
C MET A 14 1.74 -2.26 5.90
N ALA A 15 2.07 -1.27 5.06
CA ALA A 15 1.32 -0.02 4.96
C ALA A 15 -0.14 -0.26 4.57
N SER A 16 -0.41 -1.18 3.64
CA SER A 16 -1.77 -1.56 3.26
C SER A 16 -2.55 -2.21 4.41
N MET A 17 -1.90 -3.00 5.27
CA MET A 17 -2.52 -3.56 6.48
C MET A 17 -2.84 -2.47 7.51
N LEU A 18 -2.05 -1.40 7.56
CA LEU A 18 -2.28 -0.28 8.47
C LEU A 18 -3.15 0.84 7.87
N ARG A 19 -3.56 0.69 6.61
CA ARG A 19 -4.34 1.68 5.84
C ARG A 19 -3.61 3.03 5.77
N ILE A 20 -2.30 2.97 5.55
CA ILE A 20 -1.44 4.14 5.32
C ILE A 20 -1.15 4.22 3.82
N PRO A 21 -1.59 5.28 3.11
CA PRO A 21 -1.36 5.40 1.68
C PRO A 21 0.14 5.65 1.39
N VAL A 22 0.67 4.96 0.37
CA VAL A 22 2.06 5.15 -0.06
C VAL A 22 2.10 6.19 -1.18
N CYS A 23 2.54 7.41 -0.87
CA CYS A 23 2.59 8.54 -1.82
C CYS A 23 3.78 8.50 -2.80
N MET A 24 4.82 7.71 -2.50
CA MET A 24 6.01 7.62 -3.34
C MET A 24 6.72 6.28 -3.08
N HIS A 25 7.01 5.53 -4.15
CA HIS A 25 7.89 4.36 -4.11
C HIS A 25 8.50 4.12 -5.50
N ASN A 26 9.58 3.37 -5.57
CA ASN A 26 10.20 2.89 -6.81
C ASN A 26 10.24 1.35 -6.88
N VAL A 27 9.44 0.67 -6.06
CA VAL A 27 9.24 -0.78 -6.08
C VAL A 27 8.56 -1.19 -7.38
N ALA A 28 9.02 -2.27 -8.01
CA ALA A 28 8.44 -2.81 -9.23
C ALA A 28 6.98 -3.29 -9.01
N GLU A 29 6.10 -3.06 -9.99
CA GLU A 29 4.65 -3.25 -9.82
C GLU A 29 4.26 -4.69 -9.48
N GLU A 30 4.98 -5.66 -10.03
CA GLU A 30 4.78 -7.09 -9.77
C GLU A 30 5.07 -7.49 -8.32
N GLN A 31 5.81 -6.65 -7.58
CA GLN A 31 6.11 -6.86 -6.16
C GLN A 31 5.12 -6.14 -5.22
N ILE A 32 4.17 -5.36 -5.77
CA ILE A 32 3.17 -4.67 -4.97
C ILE A 32 2.11 -5.67 -4.51
N PHE A 33 2.22 -6.10 -3.26
CA PHE A 33 1.28 -6.99 -2.62
C PHE A 33 0.38 -6.24 -1.63
N ARG A 34 -0.94 -6.30 -1.85
CA ARG A 34 -1.99 -5.68 -1.03
C ARG A 34 -3.19 -6.63 -0.89
N PRO A 35 -4.09 -6.44 0.08
CA PRO A 35 -5.32 -7.22 0.16
C PRO A 35 -6.12 -7.18 -1.14
N SER A 36 -6.76 -8.30 -1.50
CA SER A 36 -7.50 -8.43 -2.76
C SER A 36 -8.61 -7.39 -2.92
N SER A 37 -9.10 -6.78 -1.84
CA SER A 37 -10.10 -5.72 -1.91
C SER A 37 -9.57 -4.41 -2.50
N TRP A 38 -8.26 -4.17 -2.53
CA TRP A 38 -7.69 -2.95 -3.14
C TRP A 38 -7.94 -2.87 -4.65
N SER A 39 -7.99 -4.01 -5.36
CA SER A 39 -8.22 -4.01 -6.81
C SER A 39 -9.64 -3.56 -7.19
N ALA A 40 -10.59 -3.62 -6.26
CA ALA A 40 -11.94 -3.06 -6.46
C ALA A 40 -11.96 -1.52 -6.49
N PHE A 41 -10.93 -0.87 -5.93
CA PHE A 41 -10.84 0.59 -5.91
C PHE A 41 -10.21 1.18 -7.19
N GLY A 42 -9.76 0.35 -8.13
CA GLY A 42 -9.27 0.79 -9.44
C GLY A 42 -8.03 0.04 -9.91
N MET A 43 -7.73 0.20 -11.20
CA MET A 43 -6.56 -0.41 -11.85
C MET A 43 -5.27 0.37 -11.55
N ASP A 44 -5.38 1.69 -11.43
CA ASP A 44 -4.28 2.55 -10.98
C ASP A 44 -3.94 2.26 -9.52
N LYS A 45 -2.73 1.74 -9.29
CA LYS A 45 -2.29 1.25 -7.99
C LYS A 45 -2.18 2.35 -6.95
N GLU A 46 -1.80 3.56 -7.36
CA GLU A 46 -1.68 4.70 -6.44
C GLU A 46 -3.08 5.18 -6.04
N GLY A 47 -3.93 5.51 -7.02
CA GLY A 47 -5.29 5.96 -6.75
C GLY A 47 -6.14 4.93 -6.00
N ALA A 48 -5.96 3.63 -6.29
CA ALA A 48 -6.62 2.56 -5.54
C ALA A 48 -6.17 2.51 -4.08
N ASP A 49 -4.90 2.79 -3.79
CA ASP A 49 -4.37 2.81 -2.42
C ASP A 49 -5.00 3.93 -1.59
N TYR A 50 -5.04 5.14 -2.16
CA TYR A 50 -5.66 6.30 -1.51
C TYR A 50 -7.14 6.05 -1.22
N ARG A 51 -7.91 5.61 -2.22
CA ARG A 51 -9.34 5.35 -2.05
C ARG A 51 -9.61 4.22 -1.05
N ALA A 52 -8.81 3.17 -1.05
CA ALA A 52 -8.96 2.06 -0.10
C ALA A 52 -8.60 2.50 1.33
N CYS A 53 -7.50 3.22 1.52
CA CYS A 53 -7.09 3.71 2.84
C CYS A 53 -8.12 4.70 3.42
N GLU A 54 -8.68 5.57 2.59
CA GLU A 54 -9.75 6.49 2.98
C GLU A 54 -11.03 5.74 3.36
N ALA A 55 -11.45 4.76 2.55
CA ALA A 55 -12.67 4.01 2.78
C ALA A 55 -12.63 3.13 4.05
N TYR A 56 -11.50 2.48 4.32
CA TYR A 56 -11.35 1.61 5.49
C TYR A 56 -10.95 2.36 6.76
N GLY A 57 -10.22 3.47 6.62
CA GLY A 57 -9.72 4.25 7.75
C GLY A 57 -8.70 3.49 8.63
N PRO A 58 -8.30 4.08 9.76
CA PRO A 58 -7.29 3.49 10.65
C PRO A 58 -7.79 2.20 11.31
N LEU A 59 -6.88 1.26 11.57
CA LEU A 59 -7.19 -0.06 12.13
C LEU A 59 -7.76 0.00 13.56
N TYR A 60 -7.32 0.97 14.36
CA TYR A 60 -7.75 1.15 15.75
C TYR A 60 -8.31 2.55 15.94
N LYS A 61 -9.35 2.67 16.77
CA LYS A 61 -10.00 3.93 17.17
C LYS A 61 -10.23 3.93 18.68
#